data_AF-A0A0D5Y2A5-F1
#
_entry.id   AF-A0A0D5Y2A5-F1
#
_cell.length_a   1.000
_cell.length_b   1.000
_cell.length_c   1.000
_cell.angle_alpha   90.00
_cell.angle_beta   90.00
_cell.angle_gamma   90.00
#
_symmetry.space_group_name_H-M   'P 1'
#
loop_
_entity.id
_entity.type
_entity.pdbx_description
1 polymer ?
#
loop_
_entity_poly.entity_id
_entity_poly.type
_entity_poly.pdbx_seq_one_letter_code
_entity_poly.pdbx_strand_id
1 'polypeptide(L)'
;MAIYTVENGQLKRVAELLEEYSGQEWNDGWDSDDYMKSMGFHLWDDVNEVYSNYQRSADSTNKRLPGILHIFDVQAHGDVIDYILVSDHLPDYLAVVAMLEPMCNRNAELKREVEAERTSGRRK
;
A
#
# COMPACT_ATOMS: atom_id res chain seq x y z
N MET A 1 -8.84 0.80 -9.03
CA MET A 1 -7.61 0.06 -8.82
C MET A 1 -6.73 0.26 -10.03
N ALA A 2 -5.48 0.59 -9.78
CA ALA A 2 -4.42 0.68 -10.74
C ALA A 2 -3.13 0.18 -10.10
N ILE A 3 -2.28 -0.42 -10.92
CA ILE A 3 -0.97 -0.90 -10.49
C ILE A 3 0.07 0.04 -11.06
N TYR A 4 0.94 0.56 -10.20
CA TYR A 4 2.02 1.47 -10.55
C TYR A 4 3.37 0.84 -10.25
N THR A 5 4.34 1.10 -11.11
CA THR A 5 5.76 1.04 -10.73
C THR A 5 6.30 2.44 -10.54
N VAL A 6 7.51 2.56 -10.01
CA VAL A 6 8.20 3.84 -9.86
C VAL A 6 9.41 3.88 -10.79
N GLU A 7 9.49 4.94 -11.59
CA GLU A 7 10.63 5.20 -12.48
C GLU A 7 11.05 6.66 -12.27
N ASN A 8 12.30 6.87 -11.84
CA ASN A 8 12.86 8.20 -11.55
C ASN A 8 12.01 9.03 -10.57
N GLY A 9 11.52 8.38 -9.50
CA GLY A 9 10.66 9.02 -8.50
C GLY A 9 9.28 9.43 -9.00
N GLN A 10 8.80 8.87 -10.11
CA GLN A 10 7.45 9.12 -10.63
C GLN A 10 6.66 7.81 -10.77
N LEU A 11 5.35 7.88 -10.49
CA LEU A 11 4.43 6.76 -10.69
C LEU A 11 4.17 6.54 -12.17
N LYS A 12 4.32 5.30 -12.61
CA LYS A 12 3.99 4.84 -13.96
C LYS A 12 2.98 3.72 -13.85
N ARG A 13 1.79 3.92 -14.40
CA ARG A 13 0.77 2.86 -14.43
C ARG A 13 1.23 1.73 -15.35
N VAL A 14 1.20 0.51 -14.84
CA VAL A 14 1.64 -0.70 -15.55
C VAL A 14 0.52 -1.72 -15.78
N ALA A 15 -0.54 -1.68 -14.98
CA ALA A 15 -1.70 -2.57 -15.14
C ALA A 15 -2.97 -1.98 -14.49
N GLU A 16 -4.11 -2.62 -14.75
CA GLU A 16 -5.37 -2.33 -14.06
C GLU A 16 -5.56 -3.23 -12.85
N LEU A 17 -5.10 -4.48 -12.94
CA LEU A 17 -5.23 -5.50 -11.89
C LEU A 17 -3.87 -6.07 -11.49
N LEU A 18 -3.72 -6.40 -10.20
CA LEU A 18 -2.47 -6.97 -9.68
C LEU A 18 -2.29 -8.42 -10.15
N GLU A 19 -3.40 -9.14 -10.33
CA GLU A 19 -3.45 -10.50 -10.88
C GLU A 19 -2.88 -10.55 -12.31
N GLU A 20 -3.23 -9.57 -13.14
CA GLU A 20 -2.73 -9.46 -14.51
C GLU A 20 -1.21 -9.22 -14.54
N TYR A 21 -0.70 -8.40 -13.62
CA TYR A 21 0.71 -8.05 -13.57
C TYR A 21 1.58 -9.12 -12.89
N SER A 22 1.08 -9.73 -11.82
CA SER A 22 1.81 -10.76 -11.05
C SER A 22 1.64 -12.17 -11.62
N GLY A 23 0.53 -12.43 -12.33
CA GLY A 23 0.05 -13.75 -12.69
C GLY A 23 -0.36 -14.62 -11.49
N GLN A 24 -0.58 -14.00 -10.32
CA GLN A 24 -1.15 -14.65 -9.14
C GLN A 24 -2.67 -14.47 -9.18
N GLU A 25 -3.42 -15.56 -9.05
CA GLU A 25 -4.88 -15.50 -8.98
C GLU A 25 -5.32 -15.20 -7.54
N TRP A 26 -6.37 -14.40 -7.41
CA TRP A 26 -7.08 -14.18 -6.17
C TRP A 26 -7.90 -15.41 -5.77
N ASN A 27 -7.99 -15.68 -4.47
CA ASN A 27 -8.84 -16.73 -3.93
C ASN A 27 -9.91 -16.10 -3.03
N ASP A 28 -11.18 -16.43 -3.24
CA ASP A 28 -12.32 -15.83 -2.52
C ASP A 28 -12.25 -15.98 -0.98
N GLY A 29 -11.44 -16.92 -0.47
CA GLY A 29 -11.20 -17.09 0.96
C GLY A 29 -10.03 -16.29 1.53
N TRP A 30 -9.29 -15.55 0.71
CA TRP A 30 -8.14 -14.77 1.13
C TRP A 30 -8.54 -13.33 1.48
N ASP A 31 -7.85 -12.77 2.46
CA ASP A 31 -7.76 -11.33 2.62
C ASP A 31 -6.53 -10.78 1.88
N SER A 32 -6.34 -9.46 1.90
CA SER A 32 -5.19 -8.81 1.25
C SER A 32 -3.86 -9.33 1.77
N ASP A 33 -3.76 -9.60 3.08
CA ASP A 33 -2.54 -10.12 3.71
C ASP A 33 -2.19 -11.51 3.20
N ASP A 34 -3.17 -12.41 3.12
CA ASP A 34 -3.01 -13.78 2.61
C ASP A 34 -2.61 -13.76 1.12
N TYR A 35 -3.21 -12.86 0.34
CA TYR A 35 -2.82 -12.66 -1.05
C TYR A 35 -1.37 -12.18 -1.19
N MET A 36 -0.93 -11.21 -0.38
CA MET A 36 0.45 -10.73 -0.39
C MET A 36 1.44 -11.80 0.09
N LYS A 37 1.10 -12.55 1.14
CA LYS A 37 1.89 -13.70 1.62
C LYS A 37 2.03 -14.78 0.56
N SER A 38 0.96 -15.04 -0.21
CA SER A 38 1.01 -16.00 -1.30
C SER A 38 2.09 -15.64 -2.32
N MET A 39 2.35 -14.35 -2.54
CA MET A 39 3.39 -13.82 -3.42
C MET A 39 4.77 -13.63 -2.75
N GLY A 40 4.90 -13.97 -1.47
CA GLY A 40 6.16 -13.89 -0.74
C GLY A 40 6.44 -12.53 -0.08
N PHE A 41 5.40 -11.76 0.20
CA PHE A 41 5.50 -10.51 0.96
C PHE A 41 4.88 -10.66 2.35
N HIS A 42 5.35 -9.89 3.31
CA HIS A 42 4.74 -9.78 4.63
C HIS A 42 4.45 -8.32 4.95
N LEU A 43 3.38 -8.06 5.71
CA LEU A 43 3.08 -6.72 6.19
C LEU A 43 4.25 -6.22 7.05
N TRP A 44 4.82 -5.07 6.67
CA TRP A 44 5.98 -4.47 7.33
C TRP A 44 5.60 -3.22 8.12
N ASP A 45 4.73 -2.39 7.55
CA ASP A 45 4.26 -1.14 8.14
C ASP A 45 2.84 -0.84 7.65
N ASP A 46 2.05 -0.12 8.43
CA ASP A 46 0.72 0.33 8.04
C ASP A 46 0.41 1.69 8.64
N VAL A 47 -0.31 2.50 7.86
CA VAL A 47 -0.96 3.71 8.34
C VAL A 47 -2.43 3.54 8.07
N ASN A 48 -3.16 3.08 9.09
CA ASN A 48 -4.60 2.79 9.01
C ASN A 48 -5.37 3.90 8.26
N GLU A 49 -6.14 3.49 7.25
CA GLU A 49 -6.92 4.33 6.31
C GLU A 49 -6.09 5.12 5.27
N VAL A 50 -4.78 4.86 5.16
CA VAL A 50 -3.92 5.48 4.14
C VAL A 50 -3.21 4.43 3.30
N TYR A 51 -2.39 3.58 3.92
CA TYR A 51 -1.70 2.51 3.21
C TYR A 51 -1.32 1.34 4.11
N SER A 52 -1.12 0.18 3.48
CA SER A 52 -0.37 -0.96 4.01
C SER A 52 0.90 -1.18 3.17
N ASN A 53 2.06 -1.29 3.80
CA ASN A 53 3.35 -1.52 3.16
C ASN A 53 3.80 -2.95 3.44
N TYR A 54 3.88 -3.74 2.37
CA TYR A 54 4.36 -5.11 2.42
C TYR A 54 5.80 -5.18 1.92
N GLN A 55 6.66 -5.87 2.65
CA GLN A 55 8.05 -6.10 2.30
C GLN A 55 8.27 -7.53 1.82
N ARG A 56 9.13 -7.70 0.82
CA ARG A 56 9.58 -8.99 0.34
C ARG A 56 10.26 -9.76 1.46
N SER A 57 9.81 -10.99 1.71
CA SER A 57 10.50 -11.91 2.63
C SER A 57 11.81 -12.41 2.00
N ALA A 58 12.92 -12.33 2.74
CA ALA A 58 14.23 -12.80 2.28
C ALA A 58 14.23 -14.31 1.95
N ASP A 59 13.43 -15.09 2.68
CA ASP A 59 13.31 -16.53 2.51
C ASP A 59 12.21 -16.94 1.51
N SER A 60 11.59 -15.99 0.82
CA SER A 60 10.53 -16.30 -0.14
C SER A 60 11.08 -17.14 -1.29
N THR A 61 10.58 -18.37 -1.42
CA THR A 61 10.80 -19.21 -2.60
C THR A 61 9.89 -18.81 -3.76
N ASN A 62 8.83 -18.05 -3.49
CA ASN A 62 7.95 -17.52 -4.51
C ASN A 62 8.58 -16.26 -5.13
N LYS A 63 8.83 -16.31 -6.46
CA LYS A 63 9.47 -15.24 -7.24
C LYS A 63 8.47 -14.41 -8.03
N ARG A 64 7.18 -14.41 -7.65
CA ARG A 64 6.19 -13.51 -8.25
C ARG A 64 6.62 -12.05 -8.03
N LEU A 65 6.51 -11.24 -9.08
CA LEU A 65 7.00 -9.85 -9.14
C LEU A 65 8.52 -9.75 -8.92
N PRO A 66 9.36 -10.37 -9.78
CA PRO A 66 10.79 -10.36 -9.58
C PRO A 66 11.36 -8.93 -9.55
N GLY A 67 12.24 -8.66 -8.59
CA GLY A 67 12.87 -7.34 -8.41
C GLY A 67 12.06 -6.34 -7.60
N ILE A 68 10.79 -6.63 -7.27
CA ILE A 68 9.98 -5.82 -6.35
C ILE A 68 10.30 -6.21 -4.91
N LEU A 69 10.65 -5.21 -4.09
CA LEU A 69 10.94 -5.35 -2.66
C LEU A 69 9.83 -4.83 -1.75
N HIS A 70 9.11 -3.79 -2.20
CA HIS A 70 8.01 -3.20 -1.44
C HIS A 70 6.74 -3.10 -2.29
N ILE A 71 5.60 -3.33 -1.66
CA ILE A 71 4.28 -3.08 -2.22
C ILE A 71 3.54 -2.17 -1.26
N PHE A 72 3.13 -0.99 -1.73
CA PHE A 72 2.19 -0.15 -1.03
C PHE A 72 0.79 -0.41 -1.57
N ASP A 73 -0.08 -0.91 -0.73
CA ASP A 73 -1.53 -0.92 -0.90
C ASP A 73 -2.04 0.43 -0.40
N VAL A 74 -2.48 1.31 -1.30
CA VAL A 74 -2.82 2.70 -1.00
C VAL A 74 -4.32 2.94 -1.16
N GLN A 75 -4.93 3.51 -0.13
CA GLN A 75 -6.33 3.92 -0.16
C GLN A 75 -6.47 5.22 -0.97
N ALA A 76 -6.93 5.11 -2.21
CA ALA A 76 -7.03 6.26 -3.11
C ALA A 76 -8.32 7.06 -2.83
N HIS A 77 -9.49 6.49 -3.14
CA HIS A 77 -10.79 7.16 -3.00
C HIS A 77 -11.92 6.16 -2.74
N GLY A 78 -12.73 6.40 -1.69
CA GLY A 78 -13.80 5.46 -1.31
C GLY A 78 -13.21 4.11 -0.94
N ASP A 79 -13.74 3.03 -1.52
CA ASP A 79 -13.24 1.66 -1.33
C ASP A 79 -12.18 1.25 -2.37
N VAL A 80 -11.65 2.21 -3.15
CA VAL A 80 -10.66 1.93 -4.19
C VAL A 80 -9.25 1.90 -3.62
N ILE A 81 -8.60 0.75 -3.79
CA ILE A 81 -7.19 0.50 -3.51
C ILE A 81 -6.38 0.60 -4.81
N ASP A 82 -5.24 1.27 -4.75
CA ASP A 82 -4.21 1.27 -5.80
C ASP A 82 -2.92 0.67 -5.24
N TYR A 83 -2.15 -0.04 -6.07
CA TYR A 83 -0.88 -0.65 -5.65
C TYR A 83 0.31 0.06 -6.26
N ILE A 84 1.33 0.36 -5.44
CA ILE A 84 2.62 0.90 -5.89
C ILE A 84 3.69 -0.14 -5.62
N LEU A 85 4.30 -0.65 -6.69
CA LEU A 85 5.35 -1.65 -6.67
C LEU A 85 6.71 -0.96 -6.74
N VAL A 86 7.54 -1.18 -5.73
CA VAL A 86 8.85 -0.52 -5.60
C VAL A 86 9.95 -1.57 -5.60
N SER A 87 10.94 -1.37 -6.47
CA SER A 87 12.13 -2.21 -6.57
C SER A 87 13.17 -1.88 -5.51
N ASP A 88 14.31 -2.57 -5.52
CA ASP A 88 15.47 -2.26 -4.67
C ASP A 88 16.20 -1.00 -5.11
N HIS A 89 15.50 0.13 -5.09
CA HIS A 89 16.04 1.43 -5.43
C HIS A 89 15.57 2.46 -4.40
N LEU A 90 16.46 2.77 -3.46
CA LEU A 90 16.17 3.66 -2.33
C LEU A 90 15.56 5.02 -2.75
N PRO A 91 16.03 5.71 -3.80
CA PRO A 91 15.41 6.96 -4.24
C PRO A 91 13.93 6.83 -4.61
N ASP A 92 13.55 5.72 -5.26
CA ASP A 92 12.15 5.49 -5.64
C ASP A 92 11.30 5.18 -4.40
N TYR A 93 11.84 4.40 -3.45
CA TYR A 93 11.18 4.18 -2.16
C TYR A 93 10.94 5.51 -1.42
N LEU A 94 11.97 6.34 -1.29
CA LEU A 94 11.86 7.65 -0.63
C LEU A 94 10.89 8.58 -1.37
N ALA A 95 10.83 8.51 -2.70
CA ALA A 95 9.86 9.28 -3.48
C ALA A 95 8.42 8.85 -3.16
N VAL A 96 8.14 7.55 -3.05
CA VAL A 96 6.81 7.05 -2.65
C VAL A 96 6.46 7.50 -1.24
N VAL A 97 7.36 7.36 -0.28
CA VAL A 97 7.13 7.81 1.11
C VAL A 97 6.82 9.31 1.15
N ALA A 98 7.56 10.13 0.41
CA ALA A 98 7.31 11.56 0.31
C ALA A 98 5.96 11.89 -0.37
N MET A 99 5.52 11.09 -1.37
CA MET A 99 4.21 11.26 -2.00
C MET A 99 3.05 10.94 -1.05
N LEU A 100 3.22 9.97 -0.14
CA LEU A 100 2.18 9.52 0.80
C LEU A 100 2.11 10.37 2.07
N GLU A 101 3.17 11.12 2.40
CA GLU A 101 3.25 11.97 3.59
C GLU A 101 2.05 12.95 3.74
N PRO A 102 1.60 13.67 2.69
CA PRO A 102 0.44 14.55 2.81
C PRO A 102 -0.86 13.82 3.21
N MET A 103 -1.05 12.59 2.73
CA MET A 103 -2.21 11.76 3.08
C MET A 103 -2.16 11.31 4.54
N CYS A 104 -0.97 10.90 5.00
CA CYS A 104 -0.73 10.55 6.40
C CYS A 104 -1.02 11.72 7.34
N ASN A 105 -0.50 12.90 7.00
CA ASN A 105 -0.71 14.12 7.78
C ASN A 105 -2.19 14.50 7.85
N ARG A 106 -2.91 14.46 6.71
CA ARG A 106 -4.34 14.77 6.69
C ARG A 106 -5.16 13.78 7.50
N ASN A 107 -4.84 12.48 7.43
CA ASN A 107 -5.52 11.46 8.21
C ASN A 107 -5.32 11.69 9.72
N ALA A 108 -4.10 12.02 10.15
CA ALA A 108 -3.80 12.33 11.54
C ALA A 108 -4.51 13.61 12.04
N GLU A 109 -4.69 14.62 11.18
CA GLU A 109 -5.53 15.79 11.49
C GLU A 109 -7.00 15.42 11.66
N LEU A 110 -7.57 14.68 10.71
CA LEU A 110 -8.96 14.25 10.74
C LEU A 110 -9.29 13.44 12.00
N LYS A 111 -8.42 12.51 12.39
CA LYS A 111 -8.59 11.73 13.62
C LYS A 111 -8.64 12.62 14.86
N ARG A 112 -7.77 13.63 14.93
CA ARG A 112 -7.77 14.62 16.02
C ARG A 112 -9.03 15.47 16.04
N GLU A 113 -9.52 15.92 14.88
CA GLU A 113 -10.78 16.67 14.75
C GLU A 113 -11.97 15.83 15.27
N VAL A 114 -12.08 14.58 14.83
CA VAL A 114 -13.15 13.64 15.25
C VAL A 114 -13.11 13.36 16.75
N GLU A 115 -11.93 13.17 17.33
CA GLU A 115 -11.77 12.97 18.77
C GLU A 115 -12.16 14.21 19.58
N ALA A 116 -11.82 15.41 19.11
CA ALA A 116 -12.21 16.67 19.74
C ALA A 116 -13.74 16.88 19.73
N GLU A 117 -14.42 16.53 18.64
CA GLU A 117 -15.88 16.60 18.56
C GLU A 117 -16.55 15.59 19.48
N ARG A 118 -16.07 14.35 19.54
CA ARG A 118 -16.59 13.30 20.43
C ARG A 118 -16.46 13.67 21.91
N THR A 119 -15.38 14.33 22.30
CA THR A 119 -15.15 14.76 23.68
C THR A 119 -15.95 16.02 24.05
N SER A 120 -16.20 16.92 23.10
CA SER A 120 -17.05 18.10 23.27
C SER A 120 -18.54 17.75 23.35
N GLY A 121 -19.02 16.82 22.51
CA GLY A 121 -20.41 16.36 22.49
C GLY A 121 -20.85 15.56 23.71
N ARG A 122 -19.91 14.92 24.43
CA ARG A 122 -20.17 14.16 25.67
C ARG A 122 -20.31 15.03 26.93
N ARG A 123 -20.02 16.34 26.83
CA ARG A 123 -20.10 17.31 27.93
C ARG A 123 -21.36 18.18 27.90
N LYS A 124 -22.32 17.88 27.02
CA LYS A 124 -23.68 18.44 27.03
C LYS A 124 -24.68 17.36 27.44
#